data_AF-A0AAC8ZLL9-F1
#
_entry.id   AF-A0AAC8ZLL9-F1
#
_cell.length_a   1.000
_cell.length_b   1.000
_cell.length_c   1.000
_cell.angle_alpha   90.00
_cell.angle_beta   90.00
_cell.angle_gamma   90.00
#
_symmetry.space_group_name_H-M   'P 1'
#
loop_
_entity.id
_entity.type
_entity.pdbx_description
1 polymer ?
#
loop_
_entity_poly.entity_id
_entity_poly.type
_entity_poly.pdbx_seq_one_letter_code
_entity_poly.pdbx_strand_id
1 'polypeptide(L)'
;MVTEARGRRNRVGGRDFYERSVYIGRYWVNITLSAPQSDLRPLVPAQRMRLNQLVQQITDCGYDMGMTVWQKVYAELGVNGVDELTVSHYPAARGYLQILLKRARDKSADKALIRLLQMRATTPIRRRQLQRYCHIQFGSSYLHELNRSQLRQALAWLEEEAGDDIPALASPFRQRYRASLLCSVLFIVGVLLGLWW
;
A
#
# COMPACT_ATOMS: atom_id res chain seq x y z
N MET A 1 19.02 24.82 -48.10
CA MET A 1 19.16 25.93 -47.12
C MET A 1 18.18 25.68 -46.00
N VAL A 2 18.66 25.51 -44.77
CA VAL A 2 17.80 25.35 -43.58
C VAL A 2 17.49 26.75 -43.05
N THR A 3 16.24 27.21 -43.19
CA THR A 3 15.79 28.47 -42.60
C THR A 3 15.38 28.22 -41.16
N GLU A 4 16.34 28.33 -40.23
CA GLU A 4 16.02 28.39 -38.80
C GLU A 4 15.58 29.82 -38.44
N ALA A 5 14.27 30.04 -38.31
CA ALA A 5 13.75 31.29 -37.76
C ALA A 5 13.86 31.25 -36.22
N ARG A 6 14.84 31.95 -35.65
CA ARG A 6 15.06 32.05 -34.19
C ARG A 6 14.76 33.46 -33.66
N GLY A 7 14.30 33.52 -32.41
CA GLY A 7 14.26 34.74 -31.60
C GLY A 7 13.15 35.72 -31.98
N ARG A 8 13.13 36.87 -31.26
CA ARG A 8 12.12 37.97 -31.14
C ARG A 8 11.08 38.19 -32.27
N ARG A 9 11.36 37.78 -33.50
CA ARG A 9 10.45 37.82 -34.65
C ARG A 9 9.35 36.74 -34.61
N ASN A 10 9.46 35.72 -33.75
CA ASN A 10 8.45 34.67 -33.58
C ASN A 10 7.87 34.62 -32.16
N ARG A 11 7.45 35.79 -31.65
CA ARG A 11 6.89 35.96 -30.30
C ARG A 11 5.45 36.43 -30.40
N VAL A 12 4.49 35.52 -30.22
CA VAL A 12 3.05 35.83 -30.18
C VAL A 12 2.54 35.56 -28.77
N GLY A 13 1.94 36.55 -28.11
CA GLY A 13 1.39 36.40 -26.75
C GLY A 13 2.41 36.08 -25.66
N GLY A 14 3.68 36.44 -25.85
CA GLY A 14 4.75 36.25 -24.85
C GLY A 14 5.42 34.87 -24.84
N ARG A 15 4.99 33.93 -25.70
CA ARG A 15 5.62 32.62 -25.86
C ARG A 15 6.58 32.63 -27.05
N ASP A 16 7.71 31.96 -26.90
CA ASP A 16 8.69 31.78 -27.97
C ASP A 16 8.38 30.48 -28.72
N PHE A 17 8.16 30.59 -30.04
CA PHE A 17 7.89 29.43 -30.90
C PHE A 17 9.17 29.01 -31.63
N TYR A 18 9.50 27.73 -31.55
CA TYR A 18 10.58 27.12 -32.31
C TYR A 18 9.98 26.40 -33.51
N GLU A 19 10.08 27.02 -34.69
CA GLU A 19 9.65 26.39 -35.94
C GLU A 19 10.81 25.59 -36.51
N ARG A 20 10.65 24.27 -36.60
CA ARG A 20 11.57 23.38 -37.30
C ARG A 20 10.82 22.78 -38.49
N SER A 21 11.16 23.25 -39.69
CA SER A 21 10.63 22.66 -40.93
C SER A 21 11.40 21.39 -41.26
N VAL A 22 10.70 20.25 -41.31
CA VAL A 22 11.27 18.98 -41.75
C VAL A 22 10.81 18.73 -43.19
N TYR A 23 11.76 18.36 -44.06
CA TYR A 23 11.47 18.02 -45.44
C TYR A 23 11.08 16.54 -45.53
N ILE A 24 9.82 16.26 -45.88
CA ILE A 24 9.34 14.88 -46.04
C ILE A 24 8.90 14.70 -47.50
N GLY A 25 9.73 14.01 -48.28
CA GLY A 25 9.45 13.60 -49.66
C GLY A 25 9.38 14.75 -50.67
N ARG A 26 8.35 15.60 -50.57
CA ARG A 26 8.06 16.72 -51.49
C ARG A 26 7.54 18.00 -50.83
N TYR A 27 7.22 17.99 -49.54
CA TYR A 27 6.64 19.14 -48.86
C TYR A 27 7.42 19.50 -47.60
N TRP A 28 7.47 20.81 -47.32
CA TRP A 28 7.91 21.34 -46.04
C TRP A 28 6.75 21.26 -45.07
N VAL A 29 6.90 20.45 -44.02
CA VAL A 29 5.92 20.42 -42.93
C VAL A 29 6.48 21.26 -41.79
N ASN A 30 5.74 22.29 -41.40
CA ASN A 30 6.08 23.12 -40.24
C ASN A 30 5.57 22.42 -38.98
N ILE A 31 6.49 21.88 -38.18
CA ILE A 31 6.14 21.22 -36.92
C ILE A 31 6.33 22.26 -35.82
N THR A 32 5.23 22.76 -35.26
CA THR A 32 5.25 23.65 -34.10
C THR A 32 5.53 22.82 -32.84
N LEU A 33 6.82 22.63 -32.52
CA LEU A 33 7.23 22.07 -31.23
C LEU A 33 7.13 23.19 -30.20
N SER A 34 6.03 23.22 -29.44
CA SER A 34 6.02 23.99 -28.18
C SER A 34 7.06 23.35 -27.28
N ALA A 35 8.24 23.97 -27.14
CA ALA A 35 9.19 23.54 -26.12
C ALA A 35 8.44 23.52 -24.79
N PRO A 36 8.59 22.49 -23.93
CA PRO A 36 8.01 22.50 -22.61
C PRO A 36 8.71 23.60 -21.82
N GLN A 37 8.25 24.84 -21.96
CA GLN A 37 8.61 25.91 -21.06
C GLN A 37 8.04 25.49 -19.72
N SER A 38 8.90 24.97 -18.85
CA SER A 38 8.56 24.74 -17.46
C SER A 38 7.97 26.05 -16.94
N ASP A 39 6.72 25.99 -16.50
CA ASP A 39 6.06 27.15 -15.94
C ASP A 39 6.74 27.48 -14.62
N LEU A 40 7.70 28.41 -14.68
CA LEU A 40 8.53 28.84 -13.56
C LEU A 40 7.76 29.70 -12.55
N ARG A 41 6.46 29.95 -12.79
CA ARG A 41 5.64 30.70 -11.85
C ARG A 41 5.58 29.97 -10.50
N PRO A 42 5.66 30.70 -9.38
CA PRO A 42 5.54 30.10 -8.07
C PRO A 42 4.16 29.47 -7.90
N LEU A 43 4.09 28.42 -7.07
CA LEU A 43 2.82 27.78 -6.71
C LEU A 43 1.77 28.80 -6.25
N VAL A 44 0.56 28.66 -6.79
CA VAL A 44 -0.62 29.45 -6.38
C VAL A 44 -1.02 29.09 -4.93
N PRO A 45 -1.54 30.02 -4.11
CA PRO A 45 -1.92 29.73 -2.72
C PRO A 45 -2.84 28.52 -2.55
N ALA A 46 -3.82 28.34 -3.44
CA ALA A 46 -4.71 27.18 -3.42
C ALA A 46 -3.96 25.85 -3.63
N GLN A 47 -2.95 25.83 -4.49
CA GLN A 47 -2.12 24.64 -4.71
C GLN A 47 -1.26 24.33 -3.48
N ARG A 48 -0.63 25.35 -2.87
CA ARG A 48 0.13 25.21 -1.62
C ARG A 48 -0.75 24.64 -0.49
N MET A 49 -1.95 25.19 -0.33
CA MET A 49 -2.92 24.71 0.66
C MET A 49 -3.26 23.24 0.42
N ARG A 50 -3.46 22.83 -0.83
CA ARG A 50 -3.77 21.44 -1.15
C ARG A 50 -2.62 20.47 -0.83
N LEU A 51 -1.38 20.87 -1.10
CA LEU A 51 -0.21 20.05 -0.73
C LEU A 51 -0.08 19.95 0.80
N ASN A 52 -0.25 21.06 1.52
CA ASN A 52 -0.23 21.08 2.98
C ASN A 52 -1.30 20.16 3.59
N GLN A 53 -2.51 20.16 3.04
CA GLN A 53 -3.58 19.23 3.47
C GLN A 53 -3.18 17.77 3.28
N LEU A 54 -2.54 17.43 2.16
CA LEU A 54 -2.07 16.06 1.93
C LEU A 54 -0.97 15.68 2.93
N VAL A 55 -0.04 16.59 3.20
CA VAL A 55 1.00 16.38 4.22
C VAL A 55 0.39 16.18 5.59
N GLN A 56 -0.58 17.01 6.01
CA GLN A 56 -1.29 16.82 7.27
C GLN A 56 -1.98 15.45 7.37
N GLN A 57 -2.66 15.01 6.31
CA GLN A 57 -3.27 13.68 6.32
C GLN A 57 -2.25 12.53 6.43
N ILE A 58 -1.04 12.71 5.90
CA ILE A 58 0.05 11.74 6.05
C ILE A 58 0.58 11.73 7.50
N THR A 59 0.74 12.91 8.10
CA THR A 59 1.19 13.03 9.50
C THR A 59 0.16 12.43 10.46
N ASP A 60 -1.13 12.63 10.21
CA ASP A 60 -2.22 12.09 11.02
C ASP A 60 -2.27 10.56 10.99
N CYS A 61 -1.83 9.95 9.88
CA CYS A 61 -1.69 8.49 9.78
C CYS A 61 -0.49 7.93 10.58
N GLY A 62 0.33 8.80 11.19
CA GLY A 62 1.51 8.41 11.97
C GLY A 62 2.64 7.84 11.13
N TYR A 63 2.75 8.28 9.86
CA TYR A 63 3.78 7.77 8.95
C TYR A 63 5.14 8.45 9.18
N ASP A 64 5.18 9.79 9.16
CA ASP A 64 6.37 10.61 9.35
C ASP A 64 5.97 12.01 9.87
N MET A 65 6.95 12.79 10.36
CA MET A 65 6.77 14.21 10.65
C MET A 65 6.60 15.01 9.35
N GLY A 66 5.79 16.09 9.37
CA GLY A 66 5.51 16.89 8.18
C GLY A 66 6.76 17.42 7.48
N MET A 67 7.80 17.80 8.25
CA MET A 67 9.09 18.22 7.72
C MET A 67 9.79 17.11 6.92
N THR A 68 9.78 15.87 7.43
CA THR A 68 10.36 14.71 6.75
C THR A 68 9.60 14.36 5.48
N VAL A 69 8.27 14.51 5.48
CA VAL A 69 7.45 14.33 4.27
C VAL A 69 7.84 15.37 3.21
N TRP A 70 8.01 16.63 3.60
CA TRP A 70 8.47 17.68 2.69
C TRP A 70 9.87 17.43 2.15
N GLN A 71 10.82 17.00 2.97
CA GLN A 71 12.17 16.63 2.52
C GLN A 71 12.12 15.53 1.45
N LYS A 72 11.26 14.53 1.61
CA LYS A 72 11.07 13.47 0.61
C LYS A 72 10.50 14.01 -0.71
N VAL A 73 9.53 14.93 -0.63
CA VAL A 73 8.97 15.61 -1.81
C VAL A 73 10.05 16.41 -2.54
N TYR A 74 10.87 17.16 -1.81
CA TYR A 74 11.95 17.96 -2.37
C TYR A 74 13.01 17.09 -3.07
N ALA A 75 13.42 15.99 -2.42
CA ALA A 75 14.35 15.03 -2.99
C ALA A 75 13.80 14.37 -4.28
N GLU A 76 12.52 14.00 -4.30
CA GLU A 76 11.88 13.41 -5.48
C GLU A 76 11.82 14.37 -6.67
N LEU A 77 11.62 15.66 -6.39
CA LEU A 77 11.45 16.71 -7.41
C LEU A 77 12.78 17.39 -7.78
N GLY A 78 13.88 17.07 -7.09
CA GLY A 78 15.19 17.70 -7.31
C GLY A 78 15.24 19.19 -6.97
N VAL A 79 14.42 19.64 -6.01
CA VAL A 79 14.37 21.04 -5.53
C VAL A 79 14.91 21.14 -4.11
N ASN A 80 15.49 22.28 -3.76
CA ASN A 80 16.10 22.50 -2.44
C ASN A 80 15.11 23.04 -1.40
N GLY A 81 13.95 23.53 -1.83
CA GLY A 81 12.94 24.08 -0.92
C GLY A 81 11.64 24.49 -1.58
N VAL A 82 10.69 24.94 -0.75
CA VAL A 82 9.34 25.34 -1.19
C VAL A 82 9.36 26.55 -2.13
N ASP A 83 10.38 27.40 -2.04
CA ASP A 83 10.51 28.60 -2.87
C ASP A 83 10.91 28.28 -4.32
N GLU A 84 11.53 27.12 -4.54
CA GLU A 84 11.85 26.60 -5.87
C GLU A 84 10.70 25.78 -6.48
N LEU A 85 9.64 25.50 -5.72
CA LEU A 85 8.47 24.80 -6.25
C LEU A 85 7.63 25.71 -7.15
N THR A 86 7.60 25.35 -8.42
CA THR A 86 6.82 26.03 -9.44
C THR A 86 5.56 25.26 -9.83
N VAL A 87 4.68 25.90 -10.60
CA VAL A 87 3.42 25.28 -11.08
C VAL A 87 3.68 24.00 -11.88
N SER A 88 4.80 23.91 -12.61
CA SER A 88 5.18 22.70 -13.36
C SER A 88 5.46 21.49 -12.45
N HIS A 89 5.93 21.71 -11.22
CA HIS A 89 6.24 20.65 -10.26
C HIS A 89 5.01 20.18 -9.48
N TYR A 90 3.95 21.00 -9.41
CA TYR A 90 2.73 20.69 -8.68
C TYR A 90 2.11 19.31 -8.98
N PRO A 91 1.87 18.91 -10.25
CA PRO A 91 1.25 17.61 -10.53
C PRO A 91 2.11 16.44 -10.06
N ALA A 92 3.44 16.54 -10.21
CA ALA A 92 4.38 15.51 -9.74
C ALA A 92 4.40 15.45 -8.20
N ALA A 93 4.52 16.60 -7.53
CA ALA A 93 4.48 16.69 -6.06
C ALA A 93 3.20 16.08 -5.48
N ARG A 94 2.05 16.42 -6.09
CA ARG A 94 0.74 15.90 -5.68
C ARG A 94 0.64 14.39 -5.88
N GLY A 95 1.09 13.88 -7.02
CA GLY A 95 1.10 12.44 -7.30
C GLY A 95 1.94 11.67 -6.28
N TYR A 96 3.15 12.17 -6.00
CA TYR A 96 4.04 11.57 -5.00
C TYR A 96 3.42 11.57 -3.60
N LEU A 97 2.86 12.70 -3.15
CA LEU A 97 2.16 12.77 -1.85
C LEU A 97 0.97 11.82 -1.77
N GLN A 98 0.22 11.62 -2.86
CA GLN A 98 -0.88 10.64 -2.88
C GLN A 98 -0.38 9.21 -2.72
N ILE A 99 0.75 8.86 -3.34
CA ILE A 99 1.38 7.55 -3.17
C ILE A 99 1.85 7.36 -1.72
N LEU A 100 2.51 8.37 -1.15
CA LEU A 100 2.93 8.34 0.26
C LEU A 100 1.73 8.19 1.21
N LEU A 101 0.65 8.92 0.96
CA LEU A 101 -0.58 8.84 1.74
C LEU A 101 -1.23 7.45 1.66
N LYS A 102 -1.24 6.83 0.48
CA LYS A 102 -1.72 5.45 0.33
C LYS A 102 -0.88 4.49 1.17
N ARG A 103 0.46 4.57 1.07
CA ARG A 103 1.39 3.76 1.87
C ARG A 103 1.22 3.99 3.37
N ALA A 104 0.99 5.24 3.79
CA ALA A 104 0.73 5.58 5.18
C ALA A 104 -0.55 4.94 5.72
N ARG A 105 -1.64 5.03 4.96
CA ARG A 105 -2.93 4.42 5.31
C ARG A 105 -2.86 2.89 5.37
N ASP A 106 -2.14 2.27 4.44
CA ASP A 106 -1.99 0.81 4.44
C ASP A 106 -1.22 0.36 5.69
N LYS A 107 -0.11 1.03 6.03
CA LYS A 107 0.65 0.72 7.26
C LYS A 107 -0.16 0.97 8.54
N SER A 108 -0.96 2.03 8.60
CA SER A 108 -1.80 2.31 9.78
C SER A 108 -2.92 1.28 9.93
N ALA A 109 -3.51 0.82 8.81
CA ALA A 109 -4.48 -0.28 8.80
C ALA A 109 -3.87 -1.60 9.30
N ASP A 110 -2.64 -1.93 8.86
CA ASP A 110 -1.94 -3.14 9.31
C ASP A 110 -1.64 -3.07 10.82
N LYS A 111 -1.16 -1.93 11.31
CA LYS A 111 -0.96 -1.70 12.76
C LYS A 111 -2.27 -1.82 13.54
N ALA A 112 -3.38 -1.32 13.00
CA ALA A 112 -4.69 -1.45 13.63
C ALA A 112 -5.12 -2.92 13.72
N LEU A 113 -4.91 -3.73 12.68
CA LEU A 113 -5.18 -5.17 12.70
C LEU A 113 -4.33 -5.90 13.74
N ILE A 114 -3.03 -5.59 13.83
CA ILE A 114 -2.14 -6.16 14.85
C ILE A 114 -2.65 -5.80 16.25
N ARG A 115 -3.04 -4.55 16.48
CA ARG A 115 -3.59 -4.11 17.77
C ARG A 115 -4.88 -4.86 18.11
N LEU A 116 -5.78 -5.04 17.14
CA LEU A 116 -7.01 -5.82 17.32
C LEU A 116 -6.70 -7.28 17.70
N LEU A 117 -5.76 -7.92 17.00
CA LEU A 117 -5.28 -9.28 17.33
C LEU A 117 -4.75 -9.35 18.77
N GLN A 118 -3.93 -8.39 19.18
CA GLN A 118 -3.36 -8.33 20.53
C GLN A 118 -4.43 -8.06 21.60
N MET A 119 -5.43 -7.22 21.31
CA MET A 119 -6.55 -6.94 22.22
C MET A 119 -7.46 -8.17 22.39
N ARG A 120 -7.75 -8.87 21.29
CA ARG A 120 -8.57 -10.10 21.28
C ARG A 120 -7.86 -11.29 21.94
N ALA A 121 -6.54 -11.39 21.78
CA ALA A 121 -5.71 -12.33 22.53
C ALA A 121 -5.48 -11.81 23.97
N THR A 122 -6.57 -11.66 24.73
CA THR A 122 -6.55 -11.11 26.10
C THR A 122 -5.70 -11.97 27.03
N THR A 123 -5.79 -13.30 26.88
CA THR A 123 -5.10 -14.30 27.72
C THR A 123 -3.70 -14.63 27.18
N PRO A 124 -2.66 -14.80 28.02
CA PRO A 124 -1.31 -15.19 27.59
C PRO A 124 -1.29 -16.53 26.85
N ILE A 125 -2.20 -17.45 27.17
CA ILE A 125 -2.35 -18.74 26.48
C ILE A 125 -2.78 -18.52 25.02
N ARG A 126 -3.80 -17.69 24.77
CA ARG A 126 -4.24 -17.35 23.41
C ARG A 126 -3.14 -16.67 22.61
N ARG A 127 -2.36 -15.78 23.23
CA ARG A 127 -1.20 -15.16 22.56
C ARG A 127 -0.19 -16.21 22.11
N ARG A 128 0.13 -17.20 22.96
CA ARG A 128 1.03 -18.30 22.59
C ARG A 128 0.45 -19.18 21.49
N GLN A 129 -0.85 -19.50 21.54
CA GLN A 129 -1.51 -20.29 20.49
C GLN A 129 -1.52 -19.54 19.15
N LEU A 130 -1.81 -18.24 19.15
CA LEU A 130 -1.72 -17.36 17.98
C LEU A 130 -0.30 -17.33 17.41
N GLN A 131 0.72 -17.13 18.25
CA GLN A 131 2.12 -17.16 17.82
C GLN A 131 2.50 -18.51 17.21
N ARG A 132 2.06 -19.61 17.82
CA ARG A 132 2.31 -20.97 17.30
C ARG A 132 1.59 -21.22 15.98
N TYR A 133 0.35 -20.76 15.84
CA TYR A 133 -0.40 -20.81 14.58
C TYR A 133 0.33 -20.04 13.49
N CYS A 134 0.74 -18.80 13.76
CA CYS A 134 1.49 -17.98 12.81
C CYS A 134 2.82 -18.63 12.43
N HIS A 135 3.54 -19.22 13.38
CA HIS A 135 4.79 -19.92 13.12
C HIS A 135 4.59 -21.14 12.20
N ILE A 136 3.54 -21.94 12.42
CA ILE A 136 3.27 -23.15 11.63
C ILE A 136 2.76 -22.80 10.23
N GLN A 137 1.85 -21.82 10.10
CA GLN A 137 1.22 -21.49 8.82
C GLN A 137 2.05 -20.54 7.96
N PHE A 138 2.76 -19.60 8.58
CA PHE A 138 3.47 -18.53 7.87
C PHE A 138 4.99 -18.56 8.06
N GLY A 139 5.51 -19.42 8.93
CA GLY A 139 6.94 -19.51 9.23
C GLY A 139 7.48 -18.40 10.15
N SER A 140 6.69 -17.36 10.46
CA SER A 140 7.06 -16.29 11.39
C SER A 140 6.11 -16.24 12.59
N SER A 141 6.69 -16.12 13.79
CA SER A 141 5.97 -15.90 15.04
C SER A 141 5.62 -14.43 15.27
N TYR A 142 6.17 -13.53 14.43
CA TYR A 142 6.08 -12.09 14.62
C TYR A 142 4.96 -11.48 13.79
N LEU A 143 3.93 -10.97 14.47
CA LEU A 143 2.77 -10.34 13.81
C LEU A 143 3.15 -9.13 12.92
N HIS A 144 4.28 -8.47 13.18
CA HIS A 144 4.70 -7.30 12.41
C HIS A 144 5.36 -7.63 11.06
N GLU A 145 5.76 -8.89 10.85
CA GLU A 145 6.35 -9.36 9.60
C GLU A 145 5.29 -9.97 8.67
N LEU A 146 4.08 -10.20 9.19
CA LEU A 146 2.99 -10.82 8.44
C LEU A 146 2.35 -9.83 7.46
N ASN A 147 2.03 -10.34 6.28
CA ASN A 147 1.31 -9.58 5.26
C ASN A 147 -0.16 -9.38 5.64
N ARG A 148 -0.83 -8.39 5.05
CA ARG A 148 -2.22 -8.03 5.39
C ARG A 148 -3.22 -9.18 5.28
N SER A 149 -3.06 -10.05 4.28
CA SER A 149 -3.88 -11.26 4.12
C SER A 149 -3.67 -12.25 5.26
N GLN A 150 -2.42 -12.45 5.68
CA GLN A 150 -2.05 -13.34 6.78
C GLN A 150 -2.56 -12.81 8.12
N LEU A 151 -2.50 -11.49 8.36
CA LEU A 151 -3.09 -10.85 9.54
C LEU A 151 -4.61 -11.06 9.61
N ARG A 152 -5.30 -10.96 8.47
CA ARG A 152 -6.75 -11.22 8.40
C ARG A 152 -7.08 -12.70 8.65
N GLN A 153 -6.27 -13.63 8.12
CA GLN A 153 -6.44 -15.06 8.38
C GLN A 153 -6.22 -15.41 9.85
N ALA A 154 -5.19 -14.84 10.47
CA ALA A 154 -4.93 -15.01 11.90
C ALA A 154 -6.07 -14.44 12.76
N LEU A 155 -6.68 -13.33 12.34
CA LEU A 155 -7.83 -12.74 13.03
C LEU A 155 -9.07 -13.62 12.91
N ALA A 156 -9.37 -14.13 11.72
CA ALA A 156 -10.49 -15.06 11.52
C ALA A 156 -10.31 -16.35 12.34
N TRP A 157 -9.10 -16.92 12.36
CA TRP A 157 -8.79 -18.08 13.20
C TRP A 157 -9.00 -17.79 14.70
N LEU A 158 -8.58 -16.61 15.17
CA LEU A 158 -8.77 -16.22 16.58
C LEU A 158 -10.25 -15.98 16.93
N GLU A 159 -11.06 -15.48 16.00
CA GLU A 159 -12.51 -15.33 16.17
C GLU A 159 -13.24 -16.67 16.20
N GLU A 160 -12.83 -17.62 15.36
CA GLU A 160 -13.35 -18.99 15.35
C GLU A 160 -13.06 -19.71 16.68
N GLU A 161 -11.84 -19.59 17.20
CA GLU A 161 -11.44 -20.18 18.49
C GLU A 161 -12.14 -19.50 19.69
N ALA A 162 -12.50 -18.21 19.56
CA ALA A 162 -13.26 -17.48 20.59
C ALA A 162 -14.76 -17.86 20.63
N GLY A 163 -15.29 -18.45 19.56
CA GLY A 163 -16.65 -18.99 19.52
C GLY A 163 -16.80 -20.29 20.31
N ASP A 164 -15.70 -20.97 20.62
CA ASP A 164 -15.67 -22.27 21.30
C ASP A 164 -15.55 -22.16 22.83
N ASP A 165 -15.50 -20.93 23.40
CA ASP A 165 -15.46 -20.68 24.86
C ASP A 165 -16.84 -20.75 25.55
N ILE A 166 -17.77 -21.60 25.08
CA ILE A 166 -18.85 -22.07 25.97
C ILE A 166 -18.15 -22.99 26.98
N PRO A 167 -18.30 -22.78 28.31
CA PRO A 167 -17.47 -23.44 29.30
C PRO A 167 -17.87 -24.91 29.46
N ALA A 168 -17.41 -25.76 28.54
CA ALA A 168 -17.42 -27.19 28.72
C ALA A 168 -16.12 -27.56 29.45
N LEU A 169 -16.27 -27.89 30.74
CA LEU A 169 -15.28 -28.70 31.44
C LEU A 169 -14.86 -29.86 30.52
N ALA A 170 -13.54 -30.09 30.45
CA ALA A 170 -12.85 -31.17 29.74
C ALA A 170 -12.58 -30.95 28.25
N SER A 171 -11.31 -30.68 27.92
CA SER A 171 -10.44 -31.66 27.27
C SER A 171 -9.09 -31.04 26.89
N PRO A 172 -7.96 -31.74 27.13
CA PRO A 172 -6.71 -31.38 26.49
C PRO A 172 -6.73 -31.93 25.06
N PHE A 173 -6.04 -31.26 24.13
CA PHE A 173 -5.63 -31.87 22.87
C PHE A 173 -6.72 -32.11 21.80
N ARG A 174 -7.32 -31.03 21.26
CA ARG A 174 -7.96 -31.12 19.95
C ARG A 174 -6.92 -31.01 18.84
N GLN A 175 -6.20 -32.12 18.64
CA GLN A 175 -5.38 -32.36 17.46
C GLN A 175 -6.28 -32.69 16.28
N ARG A 176 -6.09 -31.92 15.22
CA ARG A 176 -6.80 -31.96 13.96
C ARG A 176 -6.45 -33.25 13.19
N TYR A 177 -7.26 -34.29 13.37
CA TYR A 177 -7.30 -35.45 12.47
C TYR A 177 -8.73 -35.72 12.03
N ARG A 178 -9.13 -35.10 10.92
CA ARG A 178 -10.24 -35.58 10.09
C ARG A 178 -9.68 -36.68 9.18
N ALA A 179 -9.71 -37.94 9.63
CA ALA A 179 -9.72 -39.16 8.81
C ALA A 179 -9.37 -40.41 9.65
N SER A 180 -10.14 -40.74 10.70
CA SER A 180 -10.06 -42.08 11.32
C SER A 180 -11.31 -42.42 12.15
N LEU A 181 -12.50 -42.22 11.58
CA LEU A 181 -13.75 -42.70 12.18
C LEU A 181 -14.51 -43.69 11.30
N LEU A 182 -14.03 -43.94 10.07
CA LEU A 182 -14.60 -44.98 9.21
C LEU A 182 -14.03 -46.38 9.48
N CYS A 183 -12.87 -46.50 10.13
CA CYS A 183 -12.25 -47.81 10.37
C CYS A 183 -12.78 -48.53 11.64
N SER A 184 -13.23 -47.81 12.67
CA SER A 184 -13.72 -48.45 13.89
C SER A 184 -15.12 -49.08 13.73
N VAL A 185 -15.95 -48.55 12.83
CA VAL A 185 -17.28 -49.11 12.57
C VAL A 185 -17.19 -50.42 11.78
N LEU A 186 -16.23 -50.55 10.85
CA LEU A 186 -16.02 -51.79 10.09
C LEU A 186 -15.48 -52.94 10.95
N PHE A 187 -14.74 -52.65 12.02
CA PHE A 187 -14.20 -53.70 12.90
C PHE A 187 -15.27 -54.31 13.82
N ILE A 188 -16.24 -53.51 14.29
CA ILE A 188 -17.31 -54.00 15.17
C ILE A 188 -18.32 -54.87 14.40
N VAL A 189 -18.63 -54.52 13.16
CA VAL A 189 -19.53 -55.33 12.30
C VAL A 189 -18.89 -56.68 11.93
N GLY A 190 -17.56 -56.73 11.74
CA GLY A 190 -16.83 -57.98 11.47
C GLY A 190 -16.80 -58.94 12.66
N VAL A 191 -16.65 -58.45 13.89
CA VAL A 191 -16.61 -59.30 15.10
C VAL A 191 -17.99 -59.89 15.44
N LEU A 192 -19.08 -59.17 15.12
CA LEU A 192 -20.43 -59.66 15.37
C LEU A 192 -20.89 -60.72 14.35
N LEU A 193 -20.37 -60.68 13.11
CA LEU A 193 -20.67 -61.70 12.10
C LEU A 193 -19.81 -62.97 12.22
N GLY A 194 -18.65 -62.90 12.88
CA GLY A 194 -17.76 -64.04 13.10
C GLY A 194 -18.10 -64.90 14.34
N LEU A 195 -19.09 -64.52 15.14
CA LEU A 195 -19.50 -65.27 16.35
C LEU A 195 -20.72 -66.20 16.10
N TRP A 196 -21.16 -66.32 14.86
CA TRP A 196 -22.30 -67.14 14.43
C TRP A 196 -21.94 -68.04 13.25
N TRP A 197 -20.73 -68.59 13.24
CA TRP A 197 -20.32 -69.75 12.45
C TRP A 197 -19.26 -70.57 13.19
#